data_AF-A0A661IBM1-F1
#
_entry.id   AF-A0A661IBM1-F1
#
_cell.length_a   1.000
_cell.length_b   1.000
_cell.length_c   1.000
_cell.angle_alpha   90.00
_cell.angle_beta   90.00
_cell.angle_gamma   90.00
#
_symmetry.space_group_name_H-M   'P 1'
#
loop_
_entity.id
_entity.type
_entity.pdbx_description
1 polymer ?
#
loop_
_entity_poly.entity_id
_entity_poly.type
_entity_poly.pdbx_seq_one_letter_code
_entity_poly.pdbx_strand_id
1 'polypeptide(L)'
;MTTKDILLSLQNEVSSNDYERYLKQLVYKKTSSSDELAVFEVPNKYIANFIKTKFTNTLKDIFEKNKHTKPSIEIKIAGERRRTKKAILDERSINNNSENTIL
;
A
#
# COMPACT_ATOMS: atom_id res chain seq x y z
N MET A 1 14.74 5.44 -10.44
CA MET A 1 14.40 4.52 -9.34
C MET A 1 13.62 3.34 -9.90
N THR A 2 14.18 2.14 -9.77
CA THR A 2 13.54 0.87 -10.09
C THR A 2 13.06 0.21 -8.80
N THR A 3 12.23 -0.82 -8.92
CA THR A 3 11.81 -1.68 -7.81
C THR A 3 12.98 -2.20 -6.97
N LYS A 4 14.08 -2.59 -7.64
CA LYS A 4 15.24 -3.19 -6.99
C LYS A 4 15.94 -2.20 -6.06
N ASP A 5 16.08 -0.95 -6.48
CA ASP A 5 16.71 0.11 -5.68
C ASP A 5 15.94 0.32 -4.37
N ILE A 6 14.61 0.40 -4.46
CA ILE A 6 13.73 0.59 -3.29
C ILE A 6 13.86 -0.60 -2.33
N LEU A 7 13.80 -1.83 -2.85
CA LEU A 7 13.90 -3.04 -2.04
C LEU A 7 15.27 -3.14 -1.34
N LEU A 8 16.36 -2.76 -2.01
CA LEU A 8 17.69 -2.75 -1.43
C LEU A 8 17.80 -1.72 -0.30
N SER A 9 17.27 -0.51 -0.48
CA SER A 9 17.22 0.49 0.59
C SER A 9 16.40 0.01 1.78
N LEU A 10 15.23 -0.58 1.54
CA LEU A 10 14.38 -1.15 2.59
C LEU A 10 15.09 -2.26 3.36
N GLN A 11 15.83 -3.14 2.69
CA GLN A 11 16.56 -4.22 3.33
C GLN A 11 17.61 -3.73 4.34
N ASN A 12 18.22 -2.57 4.10
CA ASN A 12 19.20 -1.98 5.02
C ASN A 12 18.56 -1.24 6.20
N GLU A 13 17.34 -0.72 6.02
CA GLU A 13 16.67 0.13 7.01
C GLU A 13 15.71 -0.65 7.93
N VAL A 14 15.26 -1.83 7.50
CA VAL A 14 14.35 -2.69 8.28
C VAL A 14 15.02 -4.00 8.71
N SER A 15 14.43 -4.68 9.68
CA SER A 15 14.88 -6.02 10.08
C SER A 15 14.68 -7.03 8.94
N SER A 16 15.62 -7.96 8.79
CA SER A 16 15.57 -9.00 7.75
C SER A 16 14.27 -9.84 7.80
N ASN A 17 13.73 -10.09 8.99
CA ASN A 17 12.48 -10.84 9.16
C ASN A 17 11.26 -10.09 8.58
N ASP A 18 11.16 -8.78 8.85
CA ASP A 18 10.10 -7.94 8.28
C ASP A 18 10.24 -7.84 6.75
N TYR A 19 11.49 -7.74 6.27
CA TYR A 19 11.79 -7.66 4.85
C TYR A 19 11.33 -8.92 4.10
N GLU A 20 11.75 -10.10 4.55
CA GLU A 20 11.39 -11.36 3.89
C GLU A 20 9.88 -11.63 3.93
N ARG A 21 9.22 -11.31 5.04
CA ARG A 21 7.82 -11.64 5.26
C ARG A 21 6.85 -10.71 4.50
N TYR A 22 7.18 -9.43 4.40
CA TYR A 22 6.24 -8.42 3.90
C TYR A 22 6.80 -7.62 2.72
N LEU A 23 8.01 -7.09 2.84
CA LEU A 23 8.52 -6.07 1.91
C LEU A 23 9.09 -6.65 0.62
N LYS A 24 9.59 -7.89 0.64
CA LYS A 24 10.09 -8.61 -0.55
C LYS A 24 9.03 -8.75 -1.64
N GLN A 25 7.75 -8.75 -1.27
CA GLN A 25 6.61 -8.89 -2.17
C GLN A 25 6.13 -7.55 -2.75
N LEU A 26 6.76 -6.44 -2.35
CA LEU A 26 6.42 -5.09 -2.78
C LEU A 26 6.93 -4.81 -4.20
N VAL A 27 6.04 -4.35 -5.07
CA VAL A 27 6.37 -4.00 -6.46
C VAL A 27 6.02 -2.55 -6.73
N TYR A 28 7.05 -1.71 -6.89
CA TYR A 28 6.90 -0.31 -7.31
C TYR A 28 6.45 -0.21 -8.78
N LYS A 29 5.33 0.49 -9.01
CA LYS A 29 4.77 0.73 -10.35
C LYS A 29 5.11 2.14 -10.82
N LYS A 30 6.27 2.28 -11.47
CA LYS A 30 6.70 3.56 -12.05
C LYS A 30 5.69 4.16 -13.04
N THR A 31 4.96 3.32 -13.79
CA THR A 31 3.95 3.77 -14.76
C THR A 31 2.72 4.41 -14.12
N SER A 32 2.41 4.04 -12.88
CA SER A 32 1.27 4.57 -12.12
C SER A 32 1.71 5.54 -11.03
N SER A 33 3.01 5.76 -10.88
CA SER A 33 3.59 6.67 -9.90
C SER A 33 3.89 8.01 -10.56
N SER A 34 3.50 9.09 -9.90
CA SER A 34 3.85 10.46 -10.24
C SER A 34 4.89 10.99 -9.25
N ASP A 35 5.35 12.22 -9.44
CA ASP A 35 6.34 12.83 -8.55
C ASP A 35 5.78 13.10 -7.14
N GLU A 36 4.46 13.29 -7.03
CA GLU A 36 3.72 13.47 -5.77
C GLU A 36 3.11 12.18 -5.21
N LEU A 37 3.09 11.07 -5.98
CA LEU A 37 2.39 9.84 -5.60
C LEU A 37 3.19 8.60 -6.00
N ALA A 38 3.62 7.83 -5.02
CA ALA A 38 4.32 6.57 -5.22
C ALA A 38 3.35 5.39 -5.08
N VAL A 39 3.13 4.65 -6.16
CA VAL A 39 2.23 3.51 -6.20
C VAL A 39 3.01 2.21 -6.13
N PHE A 40 2.59 1.38 -5.18
CA PHE A 40 3.12 0.03 -4.96
C PHE A 40 2.03 -1.01 -5.12
N GLU A 41 2.42 -2.20 -5.53
CA GLU A 41 1.56 -3.38 -5.58
C GLU A 41 2.07 -4.45 -4.60
N VAL A 42 1.14 -5.12 -3.94
CA VAL A 42 1.39 -6.26 -3.06
C VAL A 42 0.33 -7.34 -3.27
N PRO A 43 0.61 -8.62 -3.00
CA PRO A 43 -0.33 -9.70 -3.33
C PRO A 43 -1.55 -9.79 -2.40
N ASN A 44 -1.53 -9.18 -1.21
CA ASN A 44 -2.60 -9.33 -0.22
C ASN A 44 -2.90 -8.03 0.54
N LYS A 45 -4.18 -7.77 0.85
CA LYS A 45 -4.68 -6.65 1.67
C LYS A 45 -4.03 -6.57 3.05
N TYR A 46 -3.80 -7.70 3.72
CA TYR A 46 -3.20 -7.68 5.05
C TYR A 46 -1.77 -7.14 5.01
N ILE A 47 -1.00 -7.55 4.00
CA ILE A 47 0.36 -7.04 3.76
C ILE A 47 0.28 -5.55 3.39
N ALA A 48 -0.65 -5.17 2.51
CA ALA A 48 -0.85 -3.77 2.15
C ALA A 48 -1.10 -2.89 3.38
N ASN A 49 -2.01 -3.30 4.25
CA ASN A 49 -2.38 -2.54 5.43
C ASN A 49 -1.23 -2.51 6.45
N PHE A 50 -0.52 -3.62 6.63
CA PHE A 50 0.65 -3.69 7.52
C PHE A 50 1.79 -2.78 7.05
N ILE A 51 2.07 -2.77 5.74
CA ILE A 51 3.09 -1.87 5.18
C ILE A 51 2.64 -0.42 5.31
N LYS A 52 1.35 -0.14 5.07
CA LYS A 52 0.79 1.20 5.24
C LYS A 52 0.86 1.69 6.69
N THR A 53 0.66 0.84 7.68
CA THR A 53 0.72 1.27 9.09
C THR A 53 2.14 1.41 9.61
N LYS A 54 3.03 0.44 9.30
CA LYS A 54 4.37 0.39 9.90
C LYS A 54 5.45 1.04 9.05
N PHE A 55 5.40 0.89 7.73
CA PHE A 55 6.51 1.23 6.83
C PHE A 55 6.27 2.48 5.97
N THR A 56 5.13 3.17 6.12
CA THR A 56 4.85 4.40 5.35
C THR A 56 5.89 5.48 5.60
N ASN A 57 6.34 5.67 6.84
CA ASN A 57 7.36 6.68 7.15
C ASN A 57 8.71 6.29 6.53
N THR A 58 9.15 5.04 6.71
CA THR A 58 10.38 4.53 6.10
C THR A 58 10.37 4.68 4.58
N LEU A 59 9.25 4.37 3.91
CA LEU A 59 9.13 4.58 2.48
C LEU A 59 9.30 6.05 2.10
N LYS A 60 8.65 6.97 2.84
CA LYS A 60 8.80 8.41 2.60
C LYS A 60 10.25 8.87 2.77
N ASP A 61 10.94 8.40 3.80
CA ASP A 61 12.35 8.75 4.05
C ASP A 61 13.27 8.26 2.92
N ILE A 62 13.01 7.06 2.40
CA ILE A 62 13.72 6.52 1.23
C ILE A 62 13.47 7.40 0.00
N PHE A 63 12.23 7.85 -0.23
CA PHE A 63 11.93 8.75 -1.33
C PHE A 63 12.54 10.14 -1.14
N GLU A 64 12.54 10.68 0.08
CA GLU A 64 13.17 11.96 0.39
C GLU A 64 14.68 11.90 0.09
N LYS A 65 15.38 10.85 0.54
CA LYS A 65 16.81 10.65 0.27
C LYS A 65 17.12 10.52 -1.22
N ASN A 66 16.26 9.86 -2.00
CA ASN A 66 16.53 9.57 -3.41
C ASN A 66 16.04 10.63 -4.39
N LYS A 67 14.90 11.25 -4.10
CA LYS A 67 14.16 12.12 -5.01
C LYS A 67 14.00 13.54 -4.46
N HIS A 68 14.34 13.80 -3.20
CA HIS A 68 14.07 15.05 -2.48
C HIS A 68 12.58 15.45 -2.49
N THR A 69 11.69 14.49 -2.75
CA THR A 69 10.25 14.68 -2.73
C THR A 69 9.62 13.76 -1.69
N LYS A 70 8.49 14.20 -1.11
CA LYS A 70 7.69 13.43 -0.13
C LYS A 70 6.41 12.93 -0.79
N PRO A 71 6.48 11.92 -1.68
CA PRO A 71 5.30 11.42 -2.35
C PRO A 71 4.34 10.77 -1.35
N SER A 72 3.05 10.89 -1.64
CA SER A 72 2.01 10.11 -0.99
C SER A 72 2.16 8.64 -1.40
N ILE A 73 2.24 7.76 -0.39
CA ILE A 73 2.41 6.33 -0.61
C ILE A 73 1.04 5.68 -0.78
N GLU A 74 0.79 5.10 -1.95
CA GLU A 74 -0.42 4.33 -2.24
C GLU A 74 -0.05 2.86 -2.50
N ILE A 75 -0.63 1.95 -1.72
CA ILE A 75 -0.38 0.51 -1.84
C ILE A 75 -1.64 -0.16 -2.37
N LYS A 76 -1.54 -0.75 -3.56
CA LYS A 76 -2.58 -1.48 -4.27
C LYS A 76 -2.36 -2.98 -4.13
N ILE A 77 -3.45 -3.74 -4.29
CA ILE A 77 -3.39 -5.19 -4.27
C ILE A 77 -3.22 -5.69 -5.70
N ALA A 78 -2.17 -6.48 -5.93
CA ALA A 78 -1.87 -7.11 -7.21
C ALA A 78 -3.01 -8.06 -7.59
N GLY A 79 -3.53 -7.92 -8.80
CA GLY A 79 -4.63 -8.76 -9.27
C GLY A 79 -5.98 -8.46 -8.62
N GLU A 80 -6.13 -7.37 -7.87
CA GLU A 80 -7.46 -6.86 -7.52
C GLU A 80 -8.15 -6.44 -8.82
N ARG A 81 -8.90 -7.39 -9.41
CA ARG A 81 -9.94 -7.09 -10.38
C ARG A 81 -10.76 -5.99 -9.71
N ARG A 82 -10.70 -4.78 -10.28
CA ARG A 82 -11.45 -3.62 -9.80
C ARG A 82 -12.83 -4.12 -9.41
N ARG A 83 -13.12 -4.21 -8.10
CA ARG A 83 -14.51 -4.44 -7.68
C ARG A 83 -15.26 -3.26 -8.27
N THR A 84 -16.12 -3.55 -9.23
CA THR A 84 -16.99 -2.57 -9.87
C THR A 84 -17.73 -1.80 -8.76
N LYS A 85 -17.96 -0.49 -8.97
CA LYS A 85 -18.63 0.42 -8.01
C LYS A 85 -19.87 -0.17 -7.31
N LYS A 86 -20.53 -1.18 -7.89
CA LYS A 86 -21.67 -1.91 -7.32
C LYS A 86 -21.35 -2.64 -6.00
N ALA A 87 -20.18 -3.25 -5.85
CA ALA A 87 -19.86 -4.03 -4.65
C ALA A 87 -19.56 -3.18 -3.39
N ILE A 88 -19.23 -1.89 -3.57
CA ILE A 88 -18.95 -0.96 -2.45
C ILE A 88 -20.25 -0.32 -1.91
N LEU A 89 -21.30 -0.20 -2.75
CA LEU A 89 -22.60 0.29 -2.29
C LEU A 89 -23.32 -0.73 -1.41
N ASP A 90 -23.23 -2.04 -1.71
CA ASP A 90 -23.92 -3.07 -0.92
C ASP A 90 -23.40 -3.15 0.53
N GLU A 91 -22.10 -2.96 0.77
CA GLU A 91 -21.52 -3.03 2.12
C GLU A 91 -21.89 -1.79 2.99
N ARG A 92 -22.16 -0.64 2.37
CA ARG A 92 -22.68 0.55 3.07
C ARG A 92 -24.17 0.44 3.41
N SER A 93 -24.96 -0.27 2.60
CA SER A 93 -26.40 -0.46 2.87
C SER A 93 -26.65 -1.39 4.07
N ILE A 94 -25.78 -2.36 4.31
CA ILE A 94 -25.94 -3.33 5.42
C ILE A 94 -25.66 -2.67 6.78
N ASN A 95 -24.64 -1.82 6.88
CA ASN A 95 -24.27 -1.18 8.17
C ASN A 95 -25.24 -0.07 8.61
N ASN A 96 -26.03 0.52 7.70
CA ASN A 96 -27.02 1.54 8.06
C ASN A 96 -28.39 0.97 8.43
N ASN A 97 -28.62 -0.35 8.30
CA ASN A 97 -29.92 -0.95 8.58
C ASN A 97 -30.01 -1.60 9.98
N SER A 98 -28.90 -1.79 10.70
CA SER A 98 -28.90 -2.45 12.01
C SER A 98 -29.31 -1.57 13.19
N GLU A 99 -29.53 -0.25 13.00
CA GLU A 99 -29.92 0.65 14.10
C GLU A 99 -31.44 0.85 14.26
N ASN A 100 -32.27 0.34 13.34
CA ASN A 100 -33.72 0.50 13.44
C ASN A 100 -34.45 -0.85 13.45
N THR A 101 -34.38 -1.56 14.59
CA THR A 101 -35.48 -2.46 15.00
C THR A 101 -35.91 -2.04 16.39
N ILE A 102 -36.93 -1.18 16.40
CA ILE A 102 -37.82 -0.94 17.54
C ILE A 102 -38.89 -2.02 17.48
N LEU A 103 -39.03 -2.80 18.55
CA LEU A 103 -40.32 -3.18 19.13
C LEU A 103 -40.12 -3.58 20.59
#